data_AF-A0A250IKJ0-F1
#
_entry.id   AF-A0A250IKJ0-F1
#
_cell.length_a   1.000
_cell.length_b   1.000
_cell.length_c   1.000
_cell.angle_alpha   90.00
_cell.angle_beta   90.00
_cell.angle_gamma   90.00
#
_symmetry.space_group_name_H-M   'P 1'
#
loop_
_entity.id
_entity.type
_entity.pdbx_description
1 polymer ?
#
loop_
_entity_poly.entity_id
_entity_poly.type
_entity_poly.pdbx_seq_one_letter_code
_entity_poly.pdbx_strand_id
1 'polypeptide(L)'
;MTNVEWRWKSGWSDPELLARLGKAATLPLNFEGQEKDMTPDNGWSLVESQAIIGCDRPGAPSGDDAFARLKHAVTELGFSDPRIVRGHFDSAMPLLGRPMLLELRPLRVLRYLCPVRIRAVRSEQDEHRTAYGFSIDTLVGHVESGREWFLLSKDHRTGELRFHIKAAWREGEFPNWWSAVGFELMGRRYQRAWHHLAHMRLRELLSQGHLVQHPGGEEMQHTHLRVSRLPVQFFSQRGLSRRLVHVEREVESERGRDWLTTVGFGVLAGMRSMSAPALLSYHFSIAPRTAPEGWGARLPWSKTSGVLGLLAAGEWVADKTPWIPARVSPPALLGRVLTGALTGAAVAAPGQRLSPVRAVVGATAAVVSAFGLYTLRRFATRRLGVPNAVAGLLEDAAAAAIGGKLFASLR
;
A
#
# COMPACT_ATOMS: atom_id res chain seq x y z
N MET A 1 24.77 -13.71 -15.12
CA MET A 1 24.68 -12.84 -13.94
C MET A 1 23.70 -11.73 -14.23
N THR A 2 22.47 -11.96 -13.81
CA THR A 2 21.21 -11.24 -14.05
C THR A 2 21.01 -10.19 -12.97
N ASN A 3 21.94 -9.23 -12.87
CA ASN A 3 21.87 -8.23 -11.82
C ASN A 3 20.84 -7.15 -12.18
N VAL A 4 19.69 -7.18 -11.51
CA VAL A 4 18.78 -6.04 -11.43
C VAL A 4 19.57 -4.82 -10.99
N GLU A 5 19.48 -3.74 -11.76
CA GLU A 5 20.18 -2.51 -11.44
C GLU A 5 19.39 -1.69 -10.40
N TRP A 6 20.09 -1.20 -9.38
CA TRP A 6 19.49 -0.38 -8.34
C TRP A 6 20.43 0.73 -7.88
N ARG A 7 19.87 1.80 -7.34
CA ARG A 7 20.62 2.94 -6.78
C ARG A 7 20.00 3.46 -5.50
N TRP A 8 20.84 4.10 -4.70
CA TRP A 8 20.46 4.80 -3.48
C TRP A 8 20.43 6.32 -3.71
N LYS A 9 19.32 6.95 -3.35
CA LYS A 9 18.97 8.38 -3.48
C LYS A 9 18.90 8.90 -4.91
N SER A 10 20.02 8.93 -5.64
CA SER A 10 20.09 9.45 -7.00
C SER A 10 19.61 8.42 -8.03
N GLY A 11 18.96 8.91 -9.09
CA GLY A 11 18.57 8.10 -10.23
C GLY A 11 19.69 7.98 -11.26
N TRP A 12 19.31 7.79 -12.51
CA TRP A 12 20.21 7.76 -13.67
C TRP A 12 20.15 9.08 -14.40
N SER A 13 21.27 9.50 -14.99
CA SER A 13 21.29 10.64 -15.91
C SER A 13 20.70 10.26 -17.26
N ASP A 14 20.31 11.26 -18.07
CA ASP A 14 19.74 10.99 -19.40
C ASP A 14 20.69 10.18 -20.32
N PRO A 15 22.00 10.47 -20.39
CA PRO A 15 22.93 9.64 -21.16
C PRO A 15 23.00 8.18 -20.67
N GLU A 16 22.92 7.97 -19.34
CA GLU A 16 22.91 6.63 -18.75
C GLU A 16 21.63 5.85 -19.11
N LEU A 17 20.49 6.53 -19.12
CA LEU A 17 19.20 5.97 -19.49
C LEU A 17 19.14 5.63 -20.98
N LEU A 18 19.62 6.54 -21.84
CA LEU A 18 19.70 6.31 -23.29
C LEU A 18 20.57 5.09 -23.62
N ALA A 19 21.73 4.96 -22.99
CA ALA A 19 22.61 3.80 -23.17
C ALA A 19 21.93 2.49 -22.73
N ARG A 20 21.14 2.52 -21.65
CA ARG A 20 20.41 1.34 -21.15
C ARG A 20 19.17 1.00 -21.98
N LEU A 21 18.49 1.99 -22.53
CA LEU A 21 17.40 1.80 -23.50
C LEU A 21 17.92 1.11 -24.75
N GLY A 22 19.08 1.54 -25.27
CA GLY A 22 19.75 0.88 -26.39
C GLY A 22 20.06 -0.59 -26.10
N LYS A 23 20.52 -0.92 -24.89
CA LYS A 23 20.73 -2.32 -24.46
C LYS A 23 19.41 -3.09 -24.28
N ALA A 24 18.38 -2.46 -23.74
CA ALA A 24 17.07 -3.09 -23.54
C ALA A 24 16.43 -3.55 -24.85
N ALA A 25 16.78 -2.95 -25.99
CA ALA A 25 16.34 -3.41 -27.30
C ALA A 25 16.78 -4.84 -27.63
N THR A 26 17.91 -5.32 -27.09
CA THR A 26 18.49 -6.64 -27.42
C THR A 26 18.31 -7.68 -26.32
N LEU A 27 17.85 -7.29 -25.12
CA LEU A 27 17.69 -8.23 -24.01
C LEU A 27 16.58 -9.27 -24.29
N PRO A 28 16.79 -10.55 -23.94
CA PRO A 28 15.74 -11.56 -24.00
C PRO A 28 14.71 -11.35 -22.88
N LEU A 29 13.55 -12.01 -23.03
CA LEU A 29 12.58 -12.16 -21.93
C LEU A 29 13.23 -12.89 -20.75
N ASN A 30 12.81 -12.61 -19.52
CA ASN A 30 13.24 -13.35 -18.34
C ASN A 30 12.27 -14.48 -17.94
N PHE A 31 11.30 -14.81 -18.80
CA PHE A 31 10.39 -15.92 -18.61
C PHE A 31 10.07 -16.62 -19.93
N GLU A 32 9.57 -17.84 -19.80
CA GLU A 32 9.04 -18.66 -20.87
C GLU A 32 7.55 -18.93 -20.63
N GLY A 33 6.80 -19.19 -21.70
CA GLY A 33 5.38 -19.52 -21.64
C GLY A 33 4.50 -18.57 -22.44
N GLN A 34 3.38 -19.09 -22.95
CA GLN A 34 2.36 -18.26 -23.59
C GLN A 34 1.40 -17.73 -22.52
N GLU A 35 0.71 -16.63 -22.84
CA GLU A 35 -0.26 -15.98 -21.94
C GLU A 35 -1.32 -16.95 -21.38
N LYS A 36 -1.81 -17.87 -22.21
CA LYS A 36 -2.77 -18.91 -21.82
C LYS A 36 -2.25 -19.84 -20.71
N ASP A 37 -0.93 -20.01 -20.62
CA ASP A 37 -0.27 -20.88 -19.67
C ASP A 37 0.10 -20.13 -18.38
N MET A 38 -0.09 -18.81 -18.32
CA MET A 38 0.24 -17.97 -17.17
C MET A 38 -0.85 -18.04 -16.10
N THR A 39 -1.16 -19.25 -15.62
CA THR A 39 -2.24 -19.51 -14.65
C THR A 39 -1.70 -19.73 -13.23
N PRO A 40 -2.55 -19.56 -12.20
CA PRO A 40 -2.18 -19.90 -10.82
C PRO A 40 -1.76 -21.36 -10.64
N ASP A 41 -2.37 -22.28 -11.37
CA ASP A 41 -2.03 -23.71 -11.35
C ASP A 41 -0.62 -23.95 -11.89
N ASN A 42 -0.21 -23.14 -12.87
CA ASN A 42 1.14 -23.08 -13.38
C ASN A 42 2.04 -22.15 -12.56
N GLY A 43 1.70 -21.82 -11.31
CA GLY A 43 2.56 -21.05 -10.41
C GLY A 43 2.71 -19.56 -10.77
N TRP A 44 1.79 -18.97 -11.53
CA TRP A 44 1.76 -17.54 -11.81
C TRP A 44 0.86 -16.79 -10.85
N SER A 45 1.31 -15.64 -10.36
CA SER A 45 0.45 -14.73 -9.61
C SER A 45 -0.33 -13.85 -10.58
N LEU A 46 -1.64 -13.86 -10.45
CA LEU A 46 -2.55 -13.00 -11.22
C LEU A 46 -2.97 -11.81 -10.38
N VAL A 47 -2.88 -10.62 -10.96
CA VAL A 47 -3.37 -9.36 -10.36
C VAL A 47 -4.19 -8.65 -11.42
N GLU A 48 -5.41 -8.27 -11.06
CA GLU A 48 -6.31 -7.54 -11.93
C GLU A 48 -6.84 -6.32 -11.20
N SER A 49 -6.88 -5.17 -11.87
CA SER A 49 -7.66 -4.04 -11.39
C SER A 49 -8.45 -3.38 -12.49
N GLN A 50 -9.67 -2.96 -12.19
CA GLN A 50 -10.53 -2.31 -13.16
C GLN A 50 -11.44 -1.28 -12.52
N ALA A 51 -11.72 -0.21 -13.25
CA ALA A 51 -12.74 0.76 -12.87
C ALA A 51 -13.32 1.47 -14.10
N ILE A 52 -14.58 1.88 -13.98
CA ILE A 52 -15.11 2.95 -14.83
C ILE A 52 -14.37 4.22 -14.42
N ILE A 53 -13.71 4.88 -15.37
CA ILE A 53 -12.93 6.11 -15.13
C ILE A 53 -13.70 7.34 -15.61
N GLY A 54 -14.63 7.19 -16.54
CA GLY A 54 -15.51 8.27 -16.95
C GLY A 54 -16.64 7.76 -17.83
N CYS A 55 -17.49 8.69 -18.25
CA CYS A 55 -18.54 8.45 -19.23
C CYS A 55 -18.52 9.61 -20.22
N ASP A 56 -18.35 9.26 -21.50
CA ASP A 56 -18.38 10.15 -22.65
C ASP A 56 -19.73 10.02 -23.38
N ARG A 57 -19.90 10.69 -24.51
CA ARG A 57 -21.10 10.52 -25.35
C ARG A 57 -21.21 9.07 -25.87
N PRO A 58 -22.42 8.49 -25.85
CA PRO A 58 -22.70 7.24 -26.55
C PRO A 58 -22.28 7.29 -28.02
N GLY A 59 -21.89 6.13 -28.55
CA GLY A 59 -21.36 5.95 -29.90
C GLY A 59 -19.88 5.57 -29.92
N ALA A 60 -19.43 5.18 -31.11
CA ALA A 60 -18.02 4.87 -31.36
C ALA A 60 -17.12 6.10 -31.17
N PRO A 61 -15.81 5.91 -30.90
CA PRO A 61 -14.90 7.04 -30.76
C PRO A 61 -14.77 7.88 -32.03
N SER A 62 -14.82 9.20 -31.90
CA SER A 62 -14.80 10.16 -33.02
C SER A 62 -13.42 10.80 -33.28
N GLY A 63 -12.36 10.33 -32.63
CA GLY A 63 -10.97 10.78 -32.86
C GLY A 63 -10.49 11.94 -31.98
N ASP A 64 -11.37 12.84 -31.56
CA ASP A 64 -11.08 13.94 -30.60
C ASP A 64 -11.89 13.80 -29.29
N ASP A 65 -12.34 12.58 -29.01
CA ASP A 65 -13.16 12.26 -27.85
C ASP A 65 -12.32 11.90 -26.62
N ALA A 66 -12.98 11.63 -25.50
CA ALA A 66 -12.27 11.26 -24.28
C ALA A 66 -11.52 9.93 -24.42
N PHE A 67 -12.02 9.02 -25.28
CA PHE A 67 -11.33 7.77 -25.56
C PHE A 67 -10.00 8.00 -26.28
N ALA A 68 -9.94 8.89 -27.27
CA ALA A 68 -8.69 9.24 -27.95
C ALA A 68 -7.65 9.86 -26.99
N ARG A 69 -8.08 10.79 -26.11
CA ARG A 69 -7.20 11.38 -25.09
C ARG A 69 -6.67 10.33 -24.10
N LEU A 70 -7.52 9.44 -23.62
CA LEU A 70 -7.12 8.35 -22.74
C LEU A 70 -6.21 7.35 -23.45
N LYS A 71 -6.49 7.02 -24.71
CA LYS A 71 -5.64 6.15 -25.52
C LYS A 71 -4.22 6.71 -25.63
N HIS A 72 -4.09 8.01 -25.92
CA HIS A 72 -2.79 8.69 -25.94
C HIS A 72 -2.11 8.62 -24.55
N ALA A 73 -2.82 9.00 -23.49
CA ALA A 73 -2.27 8.97 -22.13
C ALA A 73 -1.85 7.57 -21.68
N VAL A 74 -2.61 6.52 -22.03
CA VAL A 74 -2.24 5.14 -21.72
C VAL A 74 -0.98 4.73 -22.47
N THR A 75 -0.88 5.08 -23.75
CA THR A 75 0.29 4.80 -24.62
C THR A 75 1.57 5.46 -24.09
N GLU A 76 1.45 6.65 -23.51
CA GLU A 76 2.57 7.41 -22.94
C GLU A 76 2.79 7.13 -21.44
N LEU A 77 2.22 6.05 -20.88
CA LEU A 77 2.28 5.71 -19.45
C LEU A 77 1.82 6.84 -18.51
N GLY A 78 0.94 7.74 -18.96
CA GLY A 78 0.42 8.87 -18.18
C GLY A 78 -0.39 8.46 -16.95
N PHE A 79 -0.94 7.24 -16.96
CA PHE A 79 -1.56 6.64 -15.77
C PHE A 79 -0.52 6.34 -14.68
N SER A 80 0.74 6.11 -14.99
CA SER A 80 1.74 5.78 -13.97
C SER A 80 2.14 7.02 -13.17
N ASP A 81 2.11 6.93 -11.84
CA ASP A 81 2.60 7.99 -10.98
C ASP A 81 4.15 7.95 -10.93
N PRO A 82 4.86 9.01 -11.40
CA PRO A 82 6.32 9.01 -11.46
C PRO A 82 7.01 9.01 -10.09
N ARG A 83 6.27 9.23 -9.00
CA ARG A 83 6.79 9.06 -7.63
C ARG A 83 6.90 7.58 -7.25
N ILE A 84 6.16 6.72 -7.95
CA ILE A 84 6.08 5.28 -7.74
C ILE A 84 6.81 4.57 -8.88
N VAL A 85 6.33 4.67 -10.11
CA VAL A 85 6.98 4.08 -11.29
C VAL A 85 7.10 5.15 -12.37
N ARG A 86 8.33 5.43 -12.79
CA ARG A 86 8.60 6.33 -13.92
C ARG A 86 9.04 5.50 -15.13
N GLY A 87 8.30 5.61 -16.23
CA GLY A 87 8.71 5.01 -17.50
C GLY A 87 9.69 5.92 -18.24
N HIS A 88 10.72 5.33 -18.82
CA HIS A 88 11.66 5.98 -19.75
C HIS A 88 11.64 5.20 -21.06
N PHE A 89 11.38 5.89 -22.17
CA PHE A 89 11.25 5.29 -23.49
C PHE A 89 11.28 6.39 -24.56
N ASP A 90 11.45 6.00 -25.82
CA ASP A 90 11.34 6.89 -26.97
C ASP A 90 9.90 6.84 -27.53
N SER A 91 9.16 7.93 -27.36
CA SER A 91 7.77 8.04 -27.85
C SER A 91 7.67 8.07 -29.38
N ALA A 92 8.76 8.40 -30.09
CA ALA A 92 8.79 8.39 -31.54
C ALA A 92 8.85 6.97 -32.13
N MET A 93 9.32 5.98 -31.36
CA MET A 93 9.34 4.59 -31.80
C MET A 93 7.92 4.00 -31.88
N PRO A 94 7.64 3.09 -32.84
CA PRO A 94 6.38 2.34 -32.85
C PRO A 94 6.10 1.68 -31.51
N LEU A 95 4.83 1.63 -31.10
CA LEU A 95 4.46 1.09 -29.79
C LEU A 95 4.82 -0.40 -29.67
N LEU A 96 4.48 -1.21 -30.67
CA LEU A 96 4.82 -2.62 -30.69
C LEU A 96 6.33 -2.80 -30.84
N GLY A 97 6.95 -3.54 -29.91
CA GLY A 97 8.39 -3.78 -29.88
C GLY A 97 9.20 -2.72 -29.14
N ARG A 98 8.58 -1.61 -28.69
CA ARG A 98 9.26 -0.51 -27.99
C ARG A 98 9.97 -1.02 -26.73
N PRO A 99 11.31 -0.86 -26.62
CA PRO A 99 12.01 -1.09 -25.36
C PRO A 99 11.73 0.05 -24.39
N MET A 100 11.59 -0.27 -23.11
CA MET A 100 11.36 0.72 -22.07
C MET A 100 12.16 0.36 -20.82
N LEU A 101 12.44 1.36 -20.00
CA LEU A 101 12.98 1.19 -18.66
C LEU A 101 11.96 1.71 -17.65
N LEU A 102 11.55 0.86 -16.73
CA LEU A 102 10.70 1.22 -15.60
C LEU A 102 11.59 1.51 -14.40
N GLU A 103 11.56 2.76 -13.93
CA GLU A 103 12.23 3.15 -12.70
C GLU A 103 11.24 3.00 -11.53
N LEU A 104 11.36 1.89 -10.81
CA LEU A 104 10.56 1.58 -9.62
C LEU A 104 11.13 2.32 -8.41
N ARG A 105 10.27 3.02 -7.66
CA ARG A 105 10.60 3.85 -6.50
C ARG A 105 9.79 3.41 -5.28
N PRO A 106 10.05 2.20 -4.73
CA PRO A 106 9.28 1.67 -3.59
C PRO A 106 9.43 2.52 -2.32
N LEU A 107 10.57 3.21 -2.18
CA LEU A 107 10.84 4.15 -1.11
C LEU A 107 11.46 5.43 -1.71
N ARG A 108 11.35 6.57 -1.00
CA ARG A 108 11.93 7.85 -1.45
C ARG A 108 13.42 7.78 -1.82
N VAL A 109 14.16 6.83 -1.24
CA VAL A 109 15.61 6.69 -1.40
C VAL A 109 16.02 5.50 -2.26
N LEU A 110 15.12 4.58 -2.58
CA LEU A 110 15.50 3.34 -3.25
C LEU A 110 14.90 3.31 -4.66
N ARG A 111 15.74 2.98 -5.64
CA ARG A 111 15.36 2.97 -7.04
C ARG A 111 15.84 1.68 -7.69
N TYR A 112 14.97 1.03 -8.46
CA TYR A 112 15.32 -0.08 -9.34
C TYR A 112 15.05 0.31 -10.78
N LEU A 113 15.93 -0.09 -11.69
CA LEU A 113 15.77 0.16 -13.11
C LEU A 113 15.52 -1.17 -13.82
N CYS A 114 14.33 -1.28 -14.37
CA CYS A 114 13.74 -2.55 -14.76
C CYS A 114 13.42 -2.53 -16.26
N PRO A 115 14.16 -3.31 -17.08
CA PRO A 115 13.96 -3.32 -18.52
C PRO A 115 12.73 -4.13 -18.91
N VAL A 116 11.93 -3.57 -19.82
CA VAL A 116 10.72 -4.20 -20.34
C VAL A 116 10.59 -3.94 -21.85
N ARG A 117 9.70 -4.68 -22.51
CA ARG A 117 9.37 -4.45 -23.92
C ARG A 117 7.88 -4.58 -24.17
N ILE A 118 7.33 -3.71 -25.00
CA ILE A 118 5.95 -3.87 -25.46
C ILE A 118 5.89 -5.03 -26.46
N ARG A 119 5.08 -6.04 -26.17
CA ARG A 119 5.04 -7.29 -26.96
C ARG A 119 3.73 -7.54 -27.68
N ALA A 120 2.65 -6.91 -27.24
CA ALA A 120 1.37 -6.99 -27.88
C ALA A 120 0.66 -5.65 -27.85
N VAL A 121 -0.09 -5.35 -28.90
CA VAL A 121 -1.00 -4.22 -28.98
C VAL A 121 -2.35 -4.77 -29.42
N ARG A 122 -3.41 -4.37 -28.72
CA ARG A 122 -4.78 -4.78 -28.96
C ARG A 122 -5.56 -3.57 -29.45
N SER A 123 -6.28 -3.72 -30.55
CA SER A 123 -7.16 -2.71 -31.11
C SER A 123 -8.36 -3.42 -31.71
N GLU A 124 -9.48 -3.37 -31.00
CA GLU A 124 -10.72 -4.04 -31.36
C GLU A 124 -11.84 -3.00 -31.36
N GLN A 125 -12.70 -3.04 -32.38
CA GLN A 125 -13.88 -2.19 -32.45
C GLN A 125 -15.00 -2.99 -33.09
N ASP A 126 -16.11 -3.11 -32.38
CA ASP A 126 -17.35 -3.73 -32.84
C ASP A 126 -18.52 -2.74 -32.73
N GLU A 127 -19.74 -3.18 -33.01
CA GLU A 127 -20.93 -2.32 -32.96
C GLU A 127 -21.22 -1.79 -31.54
N HIS A 128 -20.83 -2.52 -30.50
CA HIS A 128 -21.17 -2.24 -29.11
C HIS A 128 -20.01 -1.70 -28.27
N ARG A 129 -18.77 -1.92 -28.68
CA ARG A 129 -17.58 -1.62 -27.89
C ARG A 129 -16.37 -1.29 -28.75
N THR A 130 -15.56 -0.35 -28.26
CA THR A 130 -14.18 -0.16 -28.70
C THR A 130 -13.23 -0.52 -27.56
N ALA A 131 -12.18 -1.29 -27.83
CA ALA A 131 -11.15 -1.65 -26.89
C ALA A 131 -9.75 -1.42 -27.48
N TYR A 132 -8.87 -0.84 -26.68
CA TYR A 132 -7.48 -0.60 -27.04
C TYR A 132 -6.57 -0.91 -25.86
N GLY A 133 -5.38 -1.43 -26.11
CA GLY A 133 -4.39 -1.62 -25.05
C GLY A 133 -3.10 -2.21 -25.54
N PHE A 134 -2.16 -2.39 -24.63
CA PHE A 134 -0.88 -3.03 -24.93
C PHE A 134 -0.38 -3.84 -23.74
N SER A 135 0.50 -4.81 -24.02
CA SER A 135 1.19 -5.58 -23.00
C SER A 135 2.64 -5.14 -22.89
N ILE A 136 3.13 -5.08 -21.66
CA ILE A 136 4.53 -4.97 -21.32
C ILE A 136 5.00 -6.33 -20.82
N ASP A 137 6.09 -6.85 -21.40
CA ASP A 137 6.73 -8.08 -20.96
C ASP A 137 8.10 -7.75 -20.36
N THR A 138 8.44 -8.41 -19.27
CA THR A 138 9.69 -8.19 -18.54
C THR A 138 10.89 -8.81 -19.25
N LEU A 139 12.03 -8.12 -19.19
CA LEU A 139 13.30 -8.57 -19.78
C LEU A 139 14.27 -9.02 -18.70
N VAL A 140 15.34 -9.70 -19.11
CA VAL A 140 16.47 -10.01 -18.22
C VAL A 140 16.97 -8.73 -17.52
N GLY A 141 17.11 -8.79 -16.18
CA GLY A 141 17.45 -7.63 -15.35
C GLY A 141 16.25 -6.92 -14.71
N HIS A 142 15.04 -7.44 -14.92
CA HIS A 142 13.82 -7.01 -14.21
C HIS A 142 13.67 -7.76 -12.86
N VAL A 143 13.13 -7.09 -11.83
CA VAL A 143 12.88 -7.67 -10.47
C VAL A 143 11.77 -8.73 -10.43
N GLU A 144 10.97 -8.77 -11.48
CA GLU A 144 9.81 -9.63 -11.66
C GLU A 144 9.87 -10.25 -13.04
N SER A 145 9.22 -11.40 -13.20
CA SER A 145 9.11 -12.10 -14.48
C SER A 145 7.64 -12.23 -14.85
N GLY A 146 7.22 -11.70 -16.00
CA GLY A 146 5.86 -11.82 -16.48
C GLY A 146 5.42 -10.76 -17.47
N ARG A 147 4.10 -10.62 -17.56
CA ARG A 147 3.39 -9.75 -18.51
C ARG A 147 2.35 -8.93 -17.79
N GLU A 148 2.24 -7.67 -18.17
CA GLU A 148 1.18 -6.78 -17.71
C GLU A 148 0.48 -6.09 -18.88
N TRP A 149 -0.85 -6.13 -18.88
CA TRP A 149 -1.72 -5.53 -19.86
C TRP A 149 -2.37 -4.26 -19.32
N PHE A 150 -2.37 -3.21 -20.14
CA PHE A 150 -3.10 -1.97 -19.90
C PHE A 150 -4.19 -1.84 -20.96
N LEU A 151 -5.45 -1.98 -20.53
CA LEU A 151 -6.60 -2.06 -21.41
C LEU A 151 -7.55 -0.90 -21.13
N LEU A 152 -7.94 -0.21 -22.19
CA LEU A 152 -8.95 0.82 -22.22
C LEU A 152 -10.13 0.33 -23.06
N SER A 153 -11.36 0.57 -22.62
CA SER A 153 -12.53 0.31 -23.46
C SER A 153 -13.65 1.31 -23.28
N LYS A 154 -14.39 1.55 -24.37
CA LYS A 154 -15.61 2.35 -24.43
C LYS A 154 -16.81 1.46 -24.76
N ASP A 155 -17.86 1.52 -23.96
CA ASP A 155 -19.16 0.94 -24.30
C ASP A 155 -19.95 1.97 -25.15
N HIS A 156 -20.36 1.58 -26.35
CA HIS A 156 -21.00 2.49 -27.31
C HIS A 156 -22.43 2.84 -26.93
N ARG A 157 -23.13 1.99 -26.18
CA ARG A 157 -24.52 2.26 -25.77
C ARG A 157 -24.58 3.28 -24.65
N THR A 158 -23.67 3.17 -23.69
CA THR A 158 -23.67 3.97 -22.45
C THR A 158 -22.68 5.12 -22.49
N GLY A 159 -21.64 5.03 -23.31
CA GLY A 159 -20.50 5.95 -23.29
C GLY A 159 -19.49 5.68 -22.17
N GLU A 160 -19.66 4.60 -21.39
CA GLU A 160 -18.76 4.27 -20.29
C GLU A 160 -17.34 3.97 -20.76
N LEU A 161 -16.37 4.62 -20.12
CA LEU A 161 -14.94 4.44 -20.31
C LEU A 161 -14.37 3.65 -19.14
N ARG A 162 -13.80 2.49 -19.42
CA ARG A 162 -13.21 1.58 -18.44
C ARG A 162 -11.72 1.44 -18.67
N PHE A 163 -10.95 1.56 -17.59
CA PHE A 163 -9.54 1.19 -17.57
C PHE A 163 -9.38 -0.10 -16.77
N HIS A 164 -8.48 -0.96 -17.25
CA HIS A 164 -8.31 -2.31 -16.74
C HIS A 164 -6.84 -2.71 -16.88
N ILE A 165 -6.20 -3.01 -15.75
CA ILE A 165 -4.84 -3.56 -15.67
C ILE A 165 -4.91 -5.05 -15.36
N LYS A 166 -4.22 -5.88 -16.14
CA LYS A 166 -4.06 -7.32 -15.87
C LYS A 166 -2.60 -7.71 -15.86
N ALA A 167 -2.09 -8.16 -14.73
CA ALA A 167 -0.73 -8.65 -14.59
C ALA A 167 -0.73 -10.15 -14.29
N ALA A 168 0.11 -10.89 -15.01
CA ALA A 168 0.48 -12.25 -14.68
C ALA A 168 1.99 -12.26 -14.45
N TRP A 169 2.41 -12.52 -13.22
CA TRP A 169 3.81 -12.34 -12.82
C TRP A 169 4.27 -13.43 -11.84
N ARG A 170 5.59 -13.56 -11.75
CA ARG A 170 6.33 -14.37 -10.81
C ARG A 170 7.44 -13.53 -10.22
N GLU A 171 7.81 -13.86 -8.99
CA GLU A 171 8.96 -13.24 -8.35
C GLU A 171 10.21 -13.51 -9.20
N GLY A 172 10.94 -12.44 -9.53
CA GLY A 172 12.19 -12.53 -10.28
C GLY A 172 13.38 -12.61 -9.31
N GLU A 173 14.57 -12.33 -9.84
CA GLU A 173 15.77 -12.28 -9.01
C GLU A 173 15.95 -10.89 -8.42
N PHE A 174 16.05 -10.80 -7.09
CA PHE A 174 16.40 -9.56 -6.42
C PHE A 174 17.92 -9.39 -6.33
N PRO A 175 18.44 -8.16 -6.38
CA PRO A 175 19.87 -7.92 -6.34
C PRO A 175 20.50 -8.24 -4.97
N ASN A 176 19.68 -8.37 -3.93
CA ASN A 176 20.11 -8.72 -2.57
C ASN A 176 18.94 -9.30 -1.76
N TRP A 177 19.25 -9.98 -0.66
CA TRP A 177 18.25 -10.67 0.16
C TRP A 177 17.26 -9.73 0.86
N TRP A 178 17.67 -8.52 1.22
CA TRP A 178 16.81 -7.58 1.94
C TRP A 178 15.79 -6.91 1.01
N SER A 179 16.09 -6.77 -0.28
CA SER A 179 15.14 -6.35 -1.32
C SER A 179 14.02 -7.37 -1.46
N ALA A 180 14.33 -8.68 -1.45
CA ALA A 180 13.34 -9.75 -1.51
C ALA A 180 12.41 -9.72 -0.28
N VAL A 181 12.98 -9.59 0.93
CA VAL A 181 12.18 -9.45 2.16
C VAL A 181 11.31 -8.19 2.13
N GLY A 182 11.86 -7.05 1.66
CA GLY A 182 11.11 -5.81 1.52
C GLY A 182 9.95 -5.93 0.52
N PHE A 183 10.15 -6.66 -0.58
CA PHE A 183 9.12 -6.95 -1.57
C PHE A 183 8.02 -7.85 -0.99
N GLU A 184 8.36 -8.92 -0.26
CA GLU A 184 7.34 -9.78 0.36
C GLU A 184 6.52 -9.01 1.42
N LEU A 185 7.15 -8.11 2.18
CA LEU A 185 6.47 -7.33 3.23
C LEU A 185 5.62 -6.17 2.69
N MET A 186 6.08 -5.47 1.65
CA MET A 186 5.46 -4.21 1.20
C MET A 186 4.99 -4.22 -0.25
N GLY A 187 5.41 -5.19 -1.07
CA GLY A 187 5.13 -5.28 -2.50
C GLY A 187 3.64 -5.24 -2.80
N ARG A 188 2.82 -5.97 -2.05
CA ARG A 188 1.35 -5.95 -2.21
C ARG A 188 0.73 -4.57 -1.97
N ARG A 189 1.15 -3.89 -0.91
CA ARG A 189 0.66 -2.54 -0.58
C ARG A 189 1.11 -1.54 -1.64
N TYR A 190 2.34 -1.67 -2.11
CA TYR A 190 2.91 -0.83 -3.16
C TYR A 190 2.20 -1.04 -4.50
N GLN A 191 2.04 -2.29 -4.95
CA GLN A 191 1.30 -2.66 -6.14
C GLN A 191 -0.14 -2.13 -6.08
N ARG A 192 -0.88 -2.42 -5.00
CA ARG A 192 -2.25 -1.91 -4.83
C ARG A 192 -2.32 -0.39 -4.88
N ALA A 193 -1.40 0.32 -4.21
CA ALA A 193 -1.36 1.78 -4.23
C ALA A 193 -1.11 2.31 -5.65
N TRP A 194 -0.19 1.69 -6.39
CA TRP A 194 0.08 2.03 -7.79
C TRP A 194 -1.14 1.79 -8.68
N HIS A 195 -1.77 0.62 -8.62
CA HIS A 195 -2.98 0.32 -9.40
C HIS A 195 -4.10 1.32 -9.09
N HIS A 196 -4.32 1.67 -7.81
CA HIS A 196 -5.32 2.66 -7.43
C HIS A 196 -5.00 4.06 -7.99
N LEU A 197 -3.75 4.53 -7.82
CA LEU A 197 -3.32 5.82 -8.34
C LEU A 197 -3.39 5.89 -9.86
N ALA A 198 -3.12 4.77 -10.56
CA ALA A 198 -3.24 4.71 -12.01
C ALA A 198 -4.65 5.04 -12.51
N HIS A 199 -5.67 4.49 -11.86
CA HIS A 199 -7.07 4.81 -12.18
C HIS A 199 -7.42 6.25 -11.83
N MET A 200 -6.93 6.76 -10.71
CA MET A 200 -7.19 8.13 -10.28
C MET A 200 -6.55 9.18 -11.19
N ARG A 201 -5.34 8.93 -11.71
CA ARG A 201 -4.67 9.83 -12.65
C ARG A 201 -5.42 9.94 -13.98
N LEU A 202 -5.96 8.83 -14.48
CA LEU A 202 -6.80 8.88 -15.69
C LEU A 202 -8.13 9.62 -15.44
N ARG A 203 -8.73 9.47 -14.25
CA ARG A 203 -9.90 10.27 -13.84
C ARG A 203 -9.58 11.76 -13.79
N GLU A 204 -8.44 12.11 -13.23
CA GLU A 204 -7.95 13.49 -13.13
C GLU A 204 -7.77 14.10 -14.52
N LEU A 205 -7.11 13.38 -15.44
CA LEU A 205 -6.98 13.78 -16.84
C LEU A 205 -8.33 14.06 -17.51
N LEU A 206 -9.34 13.23 -17.25
CA LEU A 206 -10.68 13.45 -17.81
C LEU A 206 -11.38 14.68 -17.19
N SER A 207 -11.16 14.95 -15.90
CA SER A 207 -11.77 16.11 -15.24
C SER A 207 -11.12 17.44 -15.61
N GLN A 208 -9.79 17.47 -15.72
CA GLN A 208 -9.00 18.71 -15.83
C GLN A 208 -8.49 18.96 -17.25
N GLY A 209 -8.58 17.97 -18.15
CA GLY A 209 -8.06 18.06 -19.52
C GLY A 209 -6.54 17.88 -19.64
N HIS A 210 -5.79 17.93 -18.53
CA HIS A 210 -4.36 17.65 -18.47
C HIS A 210 -4.03 16.69 -17.31
N LEU A 211 -2.87 16.01 -17.40
CA LEU A 211 -2.30 15.29 -16.25
C LEU A 211 -1.39 16.25 -15.50
N VAL A 212 -1.74 16.64 -14.28
CA VAL A 212 -0.89 17.60 -13.58
C VAL A 212 0.43 16.95 -13.14
N GLN A 213 1.54 17.57 -13.51
CA GLN A 213 2.79 17.50 -12.74
C GLN A 213 2.79 18.72 -11.80
N HIS A 214 2.15 18.65 -10.64
CA HIS A 214 2.03 19.83 -9.77
C HIS A 214 3.41 20.27 -9.23
N PRO A 215 3.73 21.58 -9.23
CA PRO A 215 2.82 22.66 -8.82
C PRO A 215 2.58 23.77 -9.87
N GLY A 216 1.35 24.30 -9.88
CA GLY A 216 0.95 25.54 -10.56
C GLY A 216 0.40 25.36 -11.98
N GLY A 217 -0.87 25.72 -12.20
CA GLY A 217 -1.46 25.80 -13.54
C GLY A 217 -2.96 25.57 -13.54
N GLU A 218 -3.68 26.58 -14.02
CA GLU A 218 -5.13 26.83 -13.92
C GLU A 218 -6.10 25.79 -14.50
N GLU A 219 -7.32 25.92 -14.01
CA GLU A 219 -8.55 25.18 -14.31
C GLU A 219 -9.11 25.55 -15.70
N MET A 220 -9.43 24.56 -16.54
CA MET A 220 -10.37 24.75 -17.67
C MET A 220 -11.32 23.56 -17.82
N GLN A 221 -12.61 23.91 -17.91
CA GLN A 221 -13.78 23.02 -17.98
C GLN A 221 -13.97 22.41 -19.37
N HIS A 222 -14.28 21.11 -19.44
CA HIS A 222 -14.98 20.51 -20.59
C HIS A 222 -16.36 20.03 -20.16
N THR A 223 -17.39 20.63 -20.75
CA THR A 223 -18.76 20.73 -20.20
C THR A 223 -19.67 19.49 -20.35
N HIS A 224 -19.17 18.28 -20.66
CA HIS A 224 -20.07 17.11 -20.82
C HIS A 224 -19.55 15.75 -20.29
N LEU A 225 -18.40 15.68 -19.63
CA LEU A 225 -17.83 14.42 -19.11
C LEU A 225 -18.24 14.15 -17.67
N ARG A 226 -18.79 12.96 -17.39
CA ARG A 226 -19.00 12.49 -16.00
C ARG A 226 -17.82 11.62 -15.58
N VAL A 227 -16.99 12.12 -14.66
CA VAL A 227 -15.92 11.32 -14.06
C VAL A 227 -16.53 10.40 -12.98
N SER A 228 -16.24 9.11 -13.09
CA SER A 228 -16.80 8.11 -12.16
C SER A 228 -16.12 8.19 -10.79
N ARG A 229 -16.93 8.12 -9.73
CA ARG A 229 -16.48 8.01 -8.33
C ARG A 229 -16.48 6.56 -7.80
N LEU A 230 -16.79 5.58 -8.66
CA LEU A 230 -16.89 4.17 -8.24
C LEU A 230 -15.53 3.64 -7.74
N PRO A 231 -15.52 2.70 -6.79
CA PRO A 231 -14.28 2.12 -6.28
C PRO A 231 -13.54 1.35 -7.38
N VAL A 232 -12.20 1.32 -7.27
CA VAL A 232 -11.35 0.49 -8.13
C VAL A 232 -11.46 -0.95 -7.65
N GLN A 233 -12.00 -1.83 -8.48
CA GLN A 233 -12.06 -3.25 -8.17
C GLN A 233 -10.65 -3.81 -8.34
N PHE A 234 -10.15 -4.52 -7.31
CA PHE A 234 -8.82 -5.13 -7.30
C PHE A 234 -8.96 -6.61 -6.93
N PHE A 235 -8.40 -7.46 -7.78
CA PHE A 235 -8.37 -8.91 -7.61
C PHE A 235 -6.91 -9.36 -7.62
N SER A 236 -6.55 -10.28 -6.72
CA SER A 236 -5.22 -10.90 -6.72
C SER A 236 -5.35 -12.36 -6.33
N GLN A 237 -4.65 -13.22 -7.07
CA GLN A 237 -4.60 -14.65 -6.84
C GLN A 237 -3.14 -15.11 -6.98
N ARG A 238 -2.57 -15.71 -5.93
CA ARG A 238 -1.22 -16.30 -6.02
C ARG A 238 -1.27 -17.65 -6.72
N GLY A 239 -0.31 -17.90 -7.60
CA GLY A 239 -0.02 -19.25 -8.08
C GLY A 239 0.74 -20.02 -7.00
N LEU A 240 0.19 -21.15 -6.55
CA LEU A 240 0.74 -21.94 -5.46
C LEU A 240 1.14 -23.32 -5.96
N SER A 241 2.42 -23.68 -5.76
CA SER A 241 2.84 -25.07 -5.63
C SER A 241 2.08 -25.71 -4.45
N ARG A 242 0.99 -26.43 -4.75
CA ARG A 242 0.16 -27.24 -3.84
C ARG A 242 -0.27 -26.58 -2.51
N ARG A 243 -1.49 -26.03 -2.54
CA ARG A 243 -2.51 -25.86 -1.46
C ARG A 243 -2.93 -24.41 -1.21
N LEU A 244 -4.25 -24.22 -1.33
CA LEU A 244 -5.10 -23.07 -0.96
C LEU A 244 -5.10 -21.88 -1.93
N VAL A 245 -6.02 -21.94 -2.90
CA VAL A 245 -6.51 -20.79 -3.66
C VAL A 245 -7.52 -20.02 -2.79
N HIS A 246 -7.18 -18.79 -2.42
CA HIS A 246 -8.14 -17.84 -1.85
C HIS A 246 -8.30 -16.70 -2.85
N VAL A 247 -9.49 -16.60 -3.45
CA VAL A 247 -9.89 -15.46 -4.28
C VAL A 247 -10.33 -14.36 -3.32
N GLU A 248 -9.45 -13.40 -3.04
CA GLU A 248 -9.73 -12.33 -2.07
C GLU A 248 -10.35 -11.13 -2.81
N ARG A 249 -11.68 -11.01 -2.71
CA ARG A 249 -12.48 -9.88 -3.22
C ARG A 249 -12.68 -8.88 -2.07
N GLU A 250 -12.17 -7.67 -2.24
CA GLU A 250 -12.54 -6.42 -1.54
C GLU A 250 -12.98 -6.54 -0.04
N VAL A 251 -12.04 -6.87 0.88
CA VAL A 251 -12.20 -6.72 2.37
C VAL A 251 -10.89 -6.27 3.07
N GLU A 252 -9.75 -6.19 2.38
CA GLU A 252 -8.44 -6.06 3.05
C GLU A 252 -8.04 -4.63 3.47
N SER A 253 -8.70 -3.57 2.96
CA SER A 253 -8.41 -2.17 3.35
C SER A 253 -8.77 -1.90 4.82
N GLU A 254 -9.93 -2.42 5.26
CA GLU A 254 -10.34 -2.37 6.66
C GLU A 254 -9.52 -3.36 7.50
N ARG A 255 -9.31 -4.59 6.99
CA ARG A 255 -8.54 -5.62 7.70
C ARG A 255 -7.09 -5.21 7.97
N GLY A 256 -6.39 -4.63 7.00
CA GLY A 256 -5.00 -4.19 7.14
C GLY A 256 -4.85 -2.98 8.06
N ARG A 257 -5.84 -2.07 8.06
CA ARG A 257 -5.91 -0.96 9.02
C ARG A 257 -6.13 -1.49 10.43
N ASP A 258 -7.07 -2.42 10.60
CA ASP A 258 -7.33 -3.07 11.89
C ASP A 258 -6.09 -3.76 12.46
N TRP A 259 -5.30 -4.46 11.63
CA TRP A 259 -4.07 -5.12 12.08
C TRP A 259 -3.00 -4.11 12.48
N LEU A 260 -2.83 -3.01 11.73
CA LEU A 260 -1.93 -1.93 12.10
C LEU A 260 -2.37 -1.23 13.39
N THR A 261 -3.67 -1.01 13.56
CA THR A 261 -4.25 -0.46 14.79
C THR A 261 -4.06 -1.43 15.95
N THR A 262 -4.24 -2.74 15.75
CA THR A 262 -4.00 -3.81 16.74
C THR A 262 -2.55 -3.79 17.22
N VAL A 263 -1.60 -3.78 16.28
CA VAL A 263 -0.16 -3.68 16.58
C VAL A 263 0.15 -2.38 17.29
N GLY A 264 -0.42 -1.25 16.84
CA GLY A 264 -0.20 0.05 17.44
C GLY A 264 -0.70 0.15 18.88
N PHE A 265 -1.88 -0.40 19.19
CA PHE A 265 -2.38 -0.49 20.57
C PHE A 265 -1.49 -1.39 21.43
N GLY A 266 -0.98 -2.50 20.89
CA GLY A 266 0.02 -3.33 21.55
C GLY A 266 1.32 -2.58 21.83
N VAL A 267 1.85 -1.84 20.85
CA VAL A 267 3.05 -1.01 21.02
C VAL A 267 2.83 0.03 22.12
N LEU A 268 1.69 0.74 22.09
CA LEU A 268 1.33 1.74 23.08
C LEU A 268 1.19 1.14 24.49
N ALA A 269 0.60 -0.06 24.62
CA ALA A 269 0.52 -0.79 25.88
C ALA A 269 1.92 -1.17 26.40
N GLY A 270 2.84 -1.58 25.52
CA GLY A 270 4.23 -1.84 25.91
C GLY A 270 5.01 -0.59 26.33
N MET A 271 4.70 0.58 25.73
CA MET A 271 5.23 1.88 26.13
C MET A 271 4.71 2.29 27.52
N ARG A 272 3.38 2.28 27.68
CA ARG A 272 2.64 2.70 28.87
C ARG A 272 1.42 1.79 29.03
N SER A 273 1.43 0.97 30.07
CA SER A 273 0.48 -0.12 30.28
C SER A 273 -0.98 0.35 30.33
N MET A 274 -1.23 1.55 30.86
CA MET A 274 -2.58 2.09 31.06
C MET A 274 -3.03 3.07 29.97
N SER A 275 -2.12 3.57 29.13
CA SER A 275 -2.46 4.53 28.07
C SER A 275 -3.29 3.91 26.95
N ALA A 276 -2.95 2.69 26.53
CA ALA A 276 -3.70 1.96 25.51
C ALA A 276 -5.16 1.66 25.92
N PRO A 277 -5.45 1.07 27.09
CA PRO A 277 -6.83 0.82 27.51
C PRO A 277 -7.61 2.10 27.81
N ALA A 278 -6.96 3.16 28.33
CA ALA A 278 -7.61 4.45 28.55
C ALA A 278 -8.10 5.10 27.24
N LEU A 279 -7.27 5.12 26.19
CA LEU A 279 -7.63 5.67 24.89
C LEU A 279 -8.76 4.89 24.22
N LEU A 280 -8.69 3.56 24.28
CA LEU A 280 -9.72 2.70 23.69
C LEU A 280 -11.06 2.82 24.44
N SER A 281 -11.03 2.85 25.78
CA SER A 281 -12.23 3.07 26.60
C SER A 281 -12.83 4.46 26.39
N TYR A 282 -12.01 5.49 26.20
CA TYR A 282 -12.49 6.84 25.86
C TYR A 282 -13.17 6.85 24.48
N HIS A 283 -12.59 6.19 23.47
CA HIS A 283 -13.21 6.06 22.16
C HIS A 283 -14.61 5.40 22.24
N PHE A 284 -14.76 4.30 22.97
CA PHE A 284 -16.07 3.67 23.15
C PHE A 284 -17.07 4.54 23.93
N SER A 285 -16.59 5.46 24.77
CA SER A 285 -17.48 6.40 25.48
C SER A 285 -18.08 7.48 24.56
N ILE A 286 -17.33 7.91 23.54
CA ILE A 286 -17.79 8.92 22.56
C ILE A 286 -18.49 8.30 21.34
N ALA A 287 -18.20 7.03 21.03
CA ALA A 287 -18.79 6.30 19.91
C ALA A 287 -19.29 4.90 20.37
N PRO A 288 -20.39 4.81 21.14
CA PRO A 288 -20.84 3.53 21.70
C PRO A 288 -21.15 2.43 20.67
N ARG A 289 -21.47 2.82 19.42
CA ARG A 289 -21.77 1.89 18.31
C ARG A 289 -20.55 1.12 17.81
N THR A 290 -19.32 1.54 18.17
CA THR A 290 -18.08 0.85 17.78
C THR A 290 -17.57 -0.13 18.84
N ALA A 291 -18.27 -0.25 19.97
CA ALA A 291 -17.89 -1.18 21.03
C ALA A 291 -18.06 -2.66 20.60
N PRO A 292 -17.19 -3.57 21.07
CA PRO A 292 -17.28 -4.99 20.74
C PRO A 292 -18.53 -5.66 21.32
N GLU A 293 -19.10 -6.63 20.60
CA GLU A 293 -20.23 -7.44 21.07
C GLU A 293 -19.80 -8.42 22.18
N GLY A 294 -20.63 -8.57 23.23
CA GLY A 294 -20.44 -9.55 24.31
C GLY A 294 -20.31 -8.93 25.71
N TRP A 295 -19.51 -9.55 26.59
CA TRP A 295 -19.37 -9.13 27.99
C TRP A 295 -18.84 -7.69 28.15
N GLY A 296 -18.08 -7.18 27.17
CA GLY A 296 -17.65 -5.78 27.10
C GLY A 296 -18.75 -4.78 26.74
N ALA A 297 -19.81 -5.20 26.04
CA ALA A 297 -20.94 -4.32 25.70
C ALA A 297 -21.76 -3.90 26.94
N ARG A 298 -21.56 -4.58 28.08
CA ARG A 298 -22.21 -4.28 29.37
C ARG A 298 -21.37 -3.39 30.29
N LEU A 299 -20.12 -3.06 29.92
CA LEU A 299 -19.29 -2.19 30.74
C LEU A 299 -19.80 -0.73 30.65
N PRO A 300 -19.90 -0.01 31.78
CA PRO A 300 -20.13 1.43 31.75
C PRO A 300 -18.85 2.13 31.29
N TRP A 301 -18.65 2.22 29.98
CA TRP A 301 -17.45 2.78 29.34
C TRP A 301 -17.16 4.22 29.76
N SER A 302 -18.18 4.99 30.15
CA SER A 302 -18.06 6.33 30.71
C SER A 302 -17.42 6.38 32.10
N LYS A 303 -17.66 5.37 32.96
CA LYS A 303 -17.03 5.26 34.28
C LYS A 303 -15.64 4.61 34.17
N THR A 304 -15.52 3.62 33.28
CA THR A 304 -14.28 2.87 33.05
C THR A 304 -13.20 3.76 32.41
N SER A 305 -13.57 4.68 31.52
CA SER A 305 -12.64 5.64 30.92
C SER A 305 -12.06 6.61 31.96
N GLY A 306 -12.87 7.04 32.94
CA GLY A 306 -12.41 7.89 34.06
C GLY A 306 -11.38 7.18 34.95
N VAL A 307 -11.66 5.93 35.34
CA VAL A 307 -10.75 5.14 36.17
C VAL A 307 -9.45 4.79 35.42
N LEU A 308 -9.55 4.34 34.16
CA LEU A 308 -8.37 4.04 33.34
C LEU A 308 -7.57 5.29 33.02
N GLY A 309 -8.24 6.43 32.81
CA GLY A 309 -7.59 7.73 32.64
C GLY A 309 -6.81 8.16 33.88
N LEU A 310 -7.38 7.96 35.08
CA LEU A 310 -6.69 8.20 36.36
C LEU A 310 -5.50 7.26 36.56
N LEU A 311 -5.63 5.98 36.21
CA LEU A 311 -4.52 5.01 36.27
C LEU A 311 -3.41 5.36 35.26
N ALA A 312 -3.77 5.83 34.06
CA ALA A 312 -2.81 6.31 33.07
C ALA A 312 -2.10 7.59 33.53
N ALA A 313 -2.82 8.54 34.13
CA ALA A 313 -2.21 9.73 34.74
C ALA A 313 -1.32 9.35 35.94
N GLY A 314 -1.73 8.37 36.73
CA GLY A 314 -0.94 7.78 37.80
C GLY A 314 0.36 7.18 37.29
N GLU A 315 0.34 6.41 36.19
CA GLU A 315 1.53 5.84 35.56
C GLU A 315 2.54 6.92 35.08
N TRP A 316 2.06 8.11 34.70
CA TRP A 316 2.91 9.26 34.35
C TRP A 316 3.61 9.89 35.56
N VAL A 317 2.90 10.02 36.68
CA VAL A 317 3.46 10.56 37.93
C VAL A 317 4.42 9.55 38.57
N ALA A 318 4.03 8.29 38.56
CA ALA A 318 4.75 7.18 39.15
C ALA A 318 6.13 7.01 38.49
N ASP A 319 6.24 7.10 37.16
CA ASP A 319 7.50 6.94 36.40
C ASP A 319 8.61 7.97 36.74
N LYS A 320 8.29 9.02 37.52
CA LYS A 320 9.27 10.00 38.04
C LYS A 320 9.79 9.65 39.44
N THR A 321 9.35 8.54 40.02
CA THR A 321 9.73 8.12 41.37
C THR A 321 10.76 6.98 41.35
N PRO A 322 11.79 7.02 42.22
CA PRO A 322 12.91 6.07 42.19
C PRO A 322 12.58 4.65 42.65
N TRP A 323 11.36 4.39 43.16
CA TRP A 323 10.93 3.12 43.74
C TRP A 323 10.20 2.18 42.77
N ILE A 324 10.01 2.59 41.51
CA ILE A 324 9.22 1.81 40.55
C ILE A 324 10.07 0.75 39.86
N PRO A 325 9.63 -0.52 39.86
CA PRO A 325 10.38 -1.59 39.23
C PRO A 325 10.49 -1.34 37.73
N ALA A 326 11.60 -1.76 37.13
CA ALA A 326 11.88 -1.54 35.71
C ALA A 326 10.72 -2.02 34.82
N ARG A 327 10.54 -1.39 33.66
CA ARG A 327 9.48 -1.70 32.68
C ARG A 327 9.49 -3.16 32.17
N VAL A 328 10.62 -3.86 32.38
CA VAL A 328 10.86 -5.27 32.01
C VAL A 328 10.75 -6.21 33.22
N SER A 329 10.47 -5.69 34.41
CA SER A 329 10.25 -6.53 35.60
C SER A 329 9.03 -7.43 35.38
N PRO A 330 9.02 -8.67 35.92
CA PRO A 330 7.93 -9.61 35.69
C PRO A 330 6.51 -9.06 35.96
N PRO A 331 6.25 -8.28 37.05
CA PRO A 331 4.92 -7.73 37.30
C PRO A 331 4.54 -6.65 36.28
N ALA A 332 5.49 -5.78 35.92
CA ALA A 332 5.25 -4.67 35.01
C ALA A 332 5.12 -5.15 33.55
N LEU A 333 5.83 -6.21 33.18
CA LEU A 333 5.71 -6.84 31.87
C LEU A 333 4.38 -7.59 31.74
N LEU A 334 3.96 -8.30 32.80
CA LEU A 334 2.65 -8.97 32.82
C LEU A 334 1.50 -7.97 32.62
N GLY A 335 1.56 -6.81 33.30
CA GLY A 335 0.58 -5.74 33.10
C GLY A 335 0.48 -5.29 31.63
N ARG A 336 1.61 -5.08 30.96
CA ARG A 336 1.68 -4.68 29.54
C ARG A 336 1.17 -5.76 28.60
N VAL A 337 1.48 -7.03 28.88
CA VAL A 337 0.98 -8.18 28.12
C VAL A 337 -0.54 -8.24 28.20
N LEU A 338 -1.10 -8.11 29.40
CA LEU A 338 -2.54 -8.16 29.62
C LEU A 338 -3.26 -6.98 28.96
N THR A 339 -2.74 -5.75 29.10
CA THR A 339 -3.37 -4.58 28.49
C THR A 339 -3.20 -4.54 26.97
N GLY A 340 -2.07 -5.02 26.45
CA GLY A 340 -1.85 -5.22 25.01
C GLY A 340 -2.76 -6.28 24.42
N ALA A 341 -2.98 -7.40 25.12
CA ALA A 341 -3.92 -8.43 24.72
C ALA A 341 -5.36 -7.91 24.69
N LEU A 342 -5.77 -7.21 25.76
CA LEU A 342 -7.12 -6.68 25.91
C LEU A 342 -7.44 -5.65 24.82
N THR A 343 -6.54 -4.69 24.62
CA THR A 343 -6.74 -3.62 23.62
C THR A 343 -6.65 -4.16 22.20
N GLY A 344 -5.72 -5.07 21.92
CA GLY A 344 -5.65 -5.75 20.62
C GLY A 344 -6.92 -6.54 20.29
N ALA A 345 -7.48 -7.27 21.26
CA ALA A 345 -8.73 -8.02 21.08
C ALA A 345 -9.94 -7.12 20.79
N ALA A 346 -9.95 -5.91 21.38
CA ALA A 346 -11.06 -4.97 21.32
C ALA A 346 -11.04 -4.01 20.12
N VAL A 347 -9.95 -3.96 19.35
CA VAL A 347 -9.82 -3.24 18.06
C VAL A 347 -10.58 -3.97 16.91
N ALA A 348 -11.44 -4.93 17.23
CA ALA A 348 -12.31 -5.61 16.26
C ALA A 348 -13.20 -4.59 15.52
N ALA A 349 -13.51 -4.85 14.24
CA ALA A 349 -14.41 -3.99 13.48
C ALA A 349 -15.76 -3.81 14.22
N PRO A 350 -16.47 -2.69 14.02
CA PRO A 350 -17.68 -2.37 14.78
C PRO A 350 -18.67 -3.54 14.81
N GLY A 351 -19.11 -3.94 16.00
CA GLY A 351 -20.08 -5.04 16.17
C GLY A 351 -19.49 -6.45 16.08
N GLN A 352 -18.17 -6.62 16.01
CA GLN A 352 -17.55 -7.96 16.05
C GLN A 352 -17.19 -8.38 17.49
N ARG A 353 -17.14 -9.69 17.71
CA ARG A 353 -16.66 -10.30 18.96
C ARG A 353 -15.15 -10.09 19.13
N LEU A 354 -14.68 -10.11 20.37
CA LEU A 354 -13.25 -10.06 20.70
C LEU A 354 -12.48 -11.17 19.96
N SER A 355 -11.39 -10.80 19.28
CA SER A 355 -10.58 -11.75 18.50
C SER A 355 -9.39 -12.29 19.31
N PRO A 356 -9.31 -13.61 19.58
CA PRO A 356 -8.16 -14.21 20.28
C PRO A 356 -6.85 -14.01 19.53
N VAL A 357 -6.87 -14.05 18.19
CA VAL A 357 -5.69 -13.84 17.36
C VAL A 357 -5.15 -12.42 17.52
N ARG A 358 -6.04 -11.41 17.52
CA ARG A 358 -5.63 -10.02 17.76
C ARG A 358 -5.15 -9.78 19.19
N ALA A 359 -5.66 -10.53 20.17
CA ALA A 359 -5.14 -10.53 21.53
C ALA A 359 -3.68 -10.98 21.57
N VAL A 360 -3.35 -12.10 20.91
CA VAL A 360 -1.97 -12.61 20.84
C VAL A 360 -1.05 -11.63 20.12
N VAL A 361 -1.51 -11.02 19.03
CA VAL A 361 -0.73 -10.02 18.29
C VAL A 361 -0.48 -8.77 19.15
N GLY A 362 -1.50 -8.25 19.82
CA GLY A 362 -1.37 -7.10 20.73
C GLY A 362 -0.44 -7.38 21.91
N ALA A 363 -0.55 -8.57 22.52
CA ALA A 363 0.35 -9.03 23.58
C ALA A 363 1.81 -9.11 23.10
N THR A 364 2.04 -9.73 21.93
CA THR A 364 3.37 -9.90 21.36
C THR A 364 3.99 -8.54 21.02
N ALA A 365 3.22 -7.64 20.42
CA ALA A 365 3.65 -6.28 20.12
C ALA A 365 4.02 -5.50 21.39
N ALA A 366 3.26 -5.67 22.49
CA ALA A 366 3.56 -5.04 23.78
C ALA A 366 4.88 -5.54 24.39
N VAL A 367 5.16 -6.84 24.28
CA VAL A 367 6.44 -7.42 24.71
C VAL A 367 7.59 -6.86 23.88
N VAL A 368 7.49 -6.95 22.56
CA VAL A 368 8.54 -6.49 21.64
C VAL A 368 8.84 -5.01 21.84
N SER A 369 7.81 -4.16 21.99
CA SER A 369 8.02 -2.72 22.22
C SER A 369 8.61 -2.42 23.60
N ALA A 370 8.19 -3.14 24.65
CA ALA A 370 8.74 -2.97 26.00
C ALA A 370 10.24 -3.29 26.06
N PHE A 371 10.68 -4.40 25.46
CA PHE A 371 12.10 -4.75 25.38
C PHE A 371 12.87 -3.83 24.42
N GLY A 372 12.27 -3.48 23.27
CA GLY A 372 12.87 -2.58 22.28
C GLY A 372 13.16 -1.19 22.84
N LEU A 373 12.22 -0.60 23.58
CA LEU A 373 12.41 0.71 24.20
C LEU A 373 13.38 0.66 25.38
N TYR A 374 13.33 -0.41 26.18
CA TYR A 374 14.31 -0.60 27.25
C TYR A 374 15.76 -0.65 26.71
N THR A 375 15.98 -1.42 25.64
CA THR A 375 17.30 -1.53 25.00
C THR A 375 17.71 -0.22 24.32
N LEU A 376 16.79 0.45 23.63
CA LEU A 376 17.03 1.75 22.99
C LEU A 376 17.39 2.83 24.02
N ARG A 377 16.66 2.91 25.14
CA ARG A 377 16.93 3.87 26.22
C ARG A 377 18.30 3.63 26.85
N ARG A 378 18.65 2.35 27.09
CA ARG A 378 19.96 1.95 27.63
C ARG A 378 21.09 2.27 26.65
N PHE A 379 20.86 2.10 25.35
CA PHE A 379 21.81 2.48 24.31
C PHE A 379 22.00 4.01 24.25
N ALA A 380 20.90 4.78 24.21
CA ALA A 380 20.96 6.24 24.13
C ALA A 380 21.65 6.88 25.36
N THR A 381 21.36 6.39 26.55
CA THR A 381 21.98 6.90 27.79
C THR A 381 23.45 6.49 27.93
N ARG A 382 23.82 5.24 27.60
CA ARG A 382 25.19 4.74 27.81
C ARG A 382 26.16 4.98 26.66
N ARG A 383 25.69 4.96 25.42
CA ARG A 383 26.54 5.09 24.21
C ARG A 383 26.49 6.48 23.62
N LEU A 384 25.34 7.15 23.64
CA LEU A 384 25.16 8.49 23.06
C LEU A 384 25.23 9.61 24.11
N GLY A 385 25.36 9.28 25.41
CA GLY A 385 25.46 10.25 26.49
C GLY A 385 24.20 11.10 26.68
N VAL A 386 23.06 10.68 26.14
CA VAL A 386 21.81 11.45 26.25
C VAL A 386 21.36 11.47 27.71
N PRO A 387 21.10 12.64 28.30
CA PRO A 387 20.58 12.73 29.67
C PRO A 387 19.28 11.92 29.81
N ASN A 388 19.15 11.16 30.91
CA ASN A 388 18.00 10.27 31.13
C ASN A 388 16.65 11.02 31.10
N ALA A 389 16.64 12.28 31.51
CA ALA A 389 15.46 13.15 31.44
C ALA A 389 15.03 13.44 29.98
N VAL A 390 15.99 13.72 29.09
CA VAL A 390 15.72 13.98 27.67
C VAL A 390 15.23 12.72 26.96
N ALA A 391 15.83 11.56 27.26
CA ALA A 391 15.38 10.28 26.73
C ALA A 391 13.94 9.96 27.19
N GLY A 392 13.59 10.24 28.45
CA GLY A 392 12.23 10.09 28.96
C GLY A 392 11.21 10.99 28.25
N LEU A 393 11.56 12.27 28.03
CA LEU A 393 10.70 13.22 27.29
C LEU A 393 10.43 12.78 25.85
N LEU A 394 11.43 12.23 25.16
CA LEU A 394 11.28 11.72 23.80
C LEU A 394 10.37 10.49 23.75
N GLU A 395 10.47 9.59 24.73
CA GLU A 395 9.56 8.44 24.86
C GLU A 395 8.12 8.89 25.09
N ASP A 396 7.90 9.87 25.94
CA ASP A 396 6.58 10.42 26.25
C ASP A 396 5.95 11.10 25.02
N ALA A 397 6.74 11.87 24.27
CA ALA A 397 6.32 12.47 23.01
C ALA A 397 5.96 11.42 21.94
N ALA A 398 6.75 10.34 21.85
CA ALA A 398 6.45 9.23 20.94
C ALA A 398 5.15 8.51 21.33
N ALA A 399 4.93 8.26 22.63
CA ALA A 399 3.71 7.64 23.12
C ALA A 399 2.47 8.49 22.81
N ALA A 400 2.56 9.80 23.03
CA ALA A 400 1.49 10.75 22.71
C ALA A 400 1.20 10.81 21.20
N ALA A 401 2.23 10.84 20.35
CA ALA A 401 2.08 10.88 18.90
C ALA A 401 1.45 9.59 18.35
N ILE A 402 1.86 8.43 18.87
CA ILE A 402 1.27 7.13 18.52
C ILE A 402 -0.19 7.08 18.97
N GLY A 403 -0.47 7.48 20.22
CA GLY A 403 -1.82 7.54 20.76
C GLY A 403 -2.76 8.43 19.95
N GLY A 404 -2.29 9.62 19.55
CA GLY A 404 -3.06 10.55 18.71
C GLY A 404 -3.37 9.97 17.32
N LYS A 405 -2.40 9.30 16.68
CA LYS A 405 -2.62 8.63 15.39
C LYS A 405 -3.58 7.44 15.51
N LEU A 406 -3.48 6.65 16.57
CA LEU A 406 -4.39 5.54 16.83
C LEU A 406 -5.82 6.02 17.06
N PHE A 407 -5.98 7.08 17.86
CA PHE A 407 -7.28 7.68 18.09
C PHE A 407 -7.92 8.25 16.81
N ALA A 408 -7.12 8.88 15.94
CA ALA A 408 -7.58 9.32 14.63
C ALA A 408 -7.92 8.16 13.69
N SER A 409 -7.27 7.00 13.83
CA SER A 409 -7.56 5.80 13.02
C SER A 409 -8.81 5.03 13.45
N LEU A 410 -9.30 5.28 14.68
CA LEU A 410 -10.54 4.71 15.22
C LEU A 410 -11.78 5.55 14.86
N ARG A 411 -11.60 6.82 14.44
CA ARG A 411 -12.66 7.68 13.90
C ARG A 411 -12.78 7.46 12.39
#